data_AF-A0A7W4ACJ9-F1
#
_entry.id   AF-A0A7W4ACJ9-F1
#
_cell.length_a   1.000
_cell.length_b   1.000
_cell.length_c   1.000
_cell.angle_alpha   90.00
_cell.angle_beta   90.00
_cell.angle_gamma   90.00
#
_symmetry.space_group_name_H-M   'P 1'
#
loop_
_entity.id
_entity.type
_entity.pdbx_description
1 polymer ?
#
loop_
_entity_poly.entity_id
_entity_poly.type
_entity_poly.pdbx_seq_one_letter_code
_entity_poly.pdbx_strand_id
1 'polypeptide(L)'
;MYKLSILVFCLAMVGCASTSSSYDGIEGSSFENAVVFPNAKSSFDGIPMENQWLQEKYPNFKKVSQSMLSNGNDVYDAITIETSNGETKVVYFKMTSWFGM
;
A
#
# COMPACT_ATOMS: atom_id res chain seq x y z
N MET A 1 54.21 26.04 -1.18
CA MET A 1 54.96 24.82 -0.84
C MET A 1 53.94 23.73 -0.53
N TYR A 2 53.71 22.84 -1.50
CA TYR A 2 52.65 21.83 -1.45
C TYR A 2 53.06 20.69 -0.50
N LYS A 3 52.35 20.55 0.62
CA LYS A 3 52.54 19.42 1.53
C LYS A 3 51.52 18.33 1.21
N LEU A 4 52.04 17.32 0.52
CA LEU A 4 51.88 15.89 0.76
C LEU A 4 50.45 15.37 0.96
N SER A 5 49.87 14.85 -0.14
CA SER A 5 48.74 13.92 -0.13
C SER A 5 49.01 12.73 0.77
N ILE A 6 48.16 12.54 1.79
CA ILE A 6 47.95 11.25 2.43
C ILE A 6 46.53 10.82 2.07
N LEU A 7 46.46 9.84 1.16
CA LEU A 7 45.24 9.13 0.82
C LEU A 7 44.94 8.15 1.97
N VAL A 8 44.02 8.51 2.87
CA VAL A 8 43.51 7.57 3.87
C VAL A 8 42.20 6.97 3.34
N PHE A 9 42.33 5.77 2.79
CA PHE A 9 41.20 4.89 2.47
C PHE A 9 40.72 4.23 3.77
N CYS A 10 39.92 4.93 4.57
CA CYS A 10 39.26 4.33 5.72
C CYS A 10 37.91 3.75 5.29
N LEU A 11 37.96 2.47 4.91
CA LEU A 11 36.80 1.61 4.77
C LEU A 11 36.25 1.35 6.18
N ALA A 12 35.30 2.18 6.63
CA ALA A 12 34.51 1.91 7.83
C ALA A 12 33.08 1.59 7.38
N MET A 13 32.88 0.39 6.85
CA MET A 13 31.54 -0.20 6.83
C MET A 13 31.16 -0.57 8.26
N VAL A 14 30.63 0.40 8.98
CA VAL A 14 29.88 0.14 10.22
C VAL A 14 28.51 -0.38 9.78
N GLY A 15 28.47 -1.67 9.46
CA GLY A 15 27.23 -2.44 9.45
C GLY A 15 26.85 -2.70 10.90
N CYS A 16 25.89 -1.94 11.42
CA CYS A 16 25.17 -2.34 12.61
C CYS A 16 23.72 -2.59 12.21
N ALA A 17 23.39 -3.87 12.14
CA ALA A 17 22.07 -4.48 12.25
C ALA A 17 20.92 -3.69 11.62
N SER A 18 20.50 -4.11 10.42
CA SER A 18 19.10 -3.98 10.02
C SER A 18 18.26 -4.65 11.10
N THR A 19 17.74 -3.83 11.99
CA THR A 19 16.69 -4.21 12.93
C THR A 19 15.57 -4.83 12.12
N SER A 20 15.28 -6.09 12.43
CA SER A 20 14.11 -6.88 12.02
C SER A 20 13.02 -6.01 11.39
N SER A 21 12.70 -6.25 10.12
CA SER A 21 11.50 -5.70 9.49
C SER A 21 10.29 -6.20 10.28
N SER A 22 9.86 -5.43 11.27
CA SER A 22 8.47 -5.42 11.70
C SER A 22 7.72 -5.01 10.45
N TYR A 23 7.23 -6.00 9.70
CA TYR A 23 6.34 -5.76 8.59
C TYR A 23 5.05 -5.31 9.27
N ASP A 24 4.91 -4.00 9.49
CA ASP A 24 3.75 -3.38 10.15
C ASP A 24 2.46 -3.47 9.29
N GLY A 25 2.43 -4.45 8.37
CA GLY A 25 1.41 -4.82 7.39
C GLY A 25 0.17 -3.95 7.41
N ILE A 26 0.32 -2.74 6.85
CA ILE A 26 -0.77 -1.79 6.82
C ILE A 26 -1.82 -2.35 5.87
N GLU A 27 -2.98 -2.71 6.42
CA GLU A 27 -4.10 -3.24 5.66
C GLU A 27 -4.44 -2.29 4.49
N GLY A 28 -4.56 -2.85 3.30
CA GLY A 28 -4.78 -2.16 2.03
C GLY A 28 -3.53 -1.55 1.39
N SER A 29 -2.33 -1.63 1.97
CA SER A 29 -1.15 -0.91 1.43
C SER A 29 -0.42 -1.60 0.28
N SER A 30 -0.80 -2.83 -0.06
CA SER A 30 -0.13 -3.70 -1.05
C SER A 30 -1.06 -4.85 -1.45
N PHE A 31 -0.68 -5.65 -2.44
CA PHE A 31 -1.44 -6.84 -2.80
C PHE A 31 -1.45 -7.90 -1.69
N GLU A 32 -0.34 -8.05 -0.97
CA GLU A 32 -0.17 -9.00 0.13
C GLU A 32 -1.04 -8.63 1.35
N ASN A 33 -1.24 -7.34 1.57
CA ASN A 33 -2.06 -6.82 2.67
C ASN A 33 -3.41 -6.28 2.20
N ALA A 34 -3.88 -6.63 1.00
CA ALA A 34 -5.12 -6.08 0.46
C ALA A 34 -6.31 -6.33 1.38
N VAL A 35 -7.23 -5.38 1.45
CA VAL A 35 -8.47 -5.51 2.24
C VAL A 35 -9.32 -6.63 1.60
N VAL A 36 -9.82 -7.55 2.43
CA VAL A 36 -10.66 -8.68 1.99
C VAL A 36 -12.04 -8.55 2.64
N PHE A 37 -13.09 -8.75 1.84
CA PHE A 37 -14.47 -8.84 2.33
C PHE A 37 -14.99 -10.27 2.16
N PRO A 38 -14.91 -11.14 3.18
CA PRO A 38 -15.30 -12.54 3.08
C PRO A 38 -16.79 -12.75 2.74
N ASN A 39 -17.61 -11.73 3.02
CA ASN A 39 -19.06 -11.78 2.86
C ASN A 39 -19.56 -11.07 1.59
N ALA A 40 -18.69 -10.41 0.83
CA ALA A 40 -19.07 -9.83 -0.46
C ALA A 40 -19.29 -10.94 -1.48
N LYS A 41 -20.49 -10.98 -2.09
CA LYS A 41 -20.87 -12.02 -3.07
C LYS A 41 -20.98 -11.49 -4.49
N SER A 42 -21.01 -10.18 -4.65
CA SER A 42 -21.20 -9.49 -5.91
C SER A 42 -20.54 -8.12 -5.85
N SER A 43 -20.45 -7.45 -7.01
CA SER A 43 -20.02 -6.04 -7.04
C SER A 43 -21.02 -5.12 -6.34
N PHE A 44 -22.30 -5.49 -6.26
CA PHE A 44 -23.33 -4.78 -5.51
C PHE A 44 -23.10 -4.82 -3.99
N ASP A 45 -22.43 -5.87 -3.49
CA ASP A 45 -22.04 -5.97 -2.07
C ASP A 45 -20.67 -5.34 -1.80
N GLY A 46 -19.69 -5.63 -2.66
CA GLY A 46 -18.29 -5.26 -2.45
C GLY A 46 -18.04 -3.77 -2.51
N ILE A 47 -18.57 -3.07 -3.51
CA ILE A 47 -18.32 -1.62 -3.71
C ILE A 47 -18.82 -0.78 -2.52
N PRO A 48 -20.02 -1.00 -1.96
CA PRO A 48 -20.42 -0.33 -0.72
C PRO A 48 -19.47 -0.60 0.46
N MET A 49 -18.99 -1.83 0.60
CA MET A 49 -18.04 -2.20 1.67
C MET A 49 -16.69 -1.49 1.49
N GLU A 50 -16.16 -1.39 0.27
CA GLU A 50 -14.94 -0.62 -0.04
C GLU A 50 -15.08 0.84 0.38
N ASN A 51 -16.17 1.50 -0.03
CA ASN A 51 -16.40 2.91 0.29
C ASN A 51 -16.59 3.13 1.79
N GLN A 52 -17.29 2.23 2.48
CA GLN A 52 -17.45 2.30 3.94
C GLN A 52 -16.10 2.14 4.64
N TRP A 53 -15.30 1.13 4.26
CA TRP A 53 -13.97 0.90 4.85
C TRP A 53 -13.06 2.12 4.64
N LEU A 54 -13.05 2.72 3.44
CA LEU A 54 -12.28 3.94 3.18
C LEU A 54 -12.73 5.11 4.04
N GLN A 55 -14.04 5.30 4.23
CA GLN A 55 -14.59 6.38 5.03
C GLN A 55 -14.25 6.23 6.51
N GLU A 56 -14.25 5.00 7.02
CA GLU A 56 -13.86 4.67 8.41
C GLU A 56 -12.35 4.83 8.62
N LYS A 57 -11.53 4.33 7.68
CA LYS A 57 -10.06 4.35 7.80
C LYS A 57 -9.45 5.71 7.52
N TYR A 58 -9.99 6.43 6.54
CA TYR A 58 -9.48 7.73 6.08
C TYR A 58 -10.59 8.79 6.08
N PRO A 59 -11.07 9.26 7.25
CA PRO A 59 -12.12 10.26 7.29
C PRO A 59 -11.78 11.52 6.47
N ASN A 60 -12.74 11.99 5.69
CA ASN A 60 -12.62 13.15 4.79
C ASN A 60 -11.61 12.99 3.65
N PHE A 61 -11.30 11.75 3.24
CA PHE A 61 -10.52 11.52 2.03
C PHE A 61 -11.25 11.99 0.77
N LYS A 62 -10.49 12.25 -0.29
CA LYS A 62 -11.02 12.42 -1.64
C LYS A 62 -10.58 11.25 -2.50
N LYS A 63 -11.50 10.61 -3.22
CA LYS A 63 -11.16 9.62 -4.24
C LYS A 63 -10.55 10.35 -5.45
N VAL A 64 -9.33 9.98 -5.82
CA VAL A 64 -8.58 10.57 -6.94
C VAL A 64 -8.77 9.72 -8.21
N SER A 65 -8.60 8.41 -8.08
CA SER A 65 -8.77 7.47 -9.20
C SER A 65 -9.10 6.07 -8.68
N GLN A 66 -9.54 5.22 -9.60
CA GLN A 66 -9.82 3.81 -9.34
C GLN A 66 -9.38 2.98 -10.55
N SER A 67 -8.84 1.78 -10.32
CA SER A 67 -8.38 0.90 -11.40
C SER A 67 -8.44 -0.56 -10.98
N MET A 68 -8.95 -1.41 -11.87
CA MET A 68 -8.88 -2.85 -11.71
C MET A 68 -7.47 -3.35 -12.09
N LEU A 69 -6.83 -4.09 -11.19
CA LEU A 69 -5.53 -4.70 -11.40
C LEU A 69 -5.62 -6.21 -11.24
N SER A 70 -4.76 -6.94 -11.95
CA SER A 70 -4.57 -8.37 -11.75
C SER A 70 -3.14 -8.66 -11.29
N ASN A 71 -3.00 -9.58 -10.34
CA ASN A 71 -1.72 -10.13 -9.92
C ASN A 71 -1.86 -11.66 -9.73
N GLY A 72 -1.28 -12.43 -10.65
CA GLY A 72 -1.53 -13.86 -10.73
C GLY A 72 -3.00 -14.17 -11.03
N ASN A 73 -3.62 -14.98 -10.18
CA ASN A 73 -5.04 -15.36 -10.29
C ASN A 73 -5.98 -14.41 -9.55
N ASP A 74 -5.42 -13.41 -8.85
CA ASP A 74 -6.19 -12.50 -8.03
C ASP A 74 -6.48 -11.20 -8.79
N VAL A 75 -7.70 -10.71 -8.62
CA VAL A 75 -8.18 -9.40 -9.10
C VAL A 75 -8.34 -8.47 -7.92
N TYR A 76 -7.91 -7.22 -8.10
CA TYR A 76 -7.92 -6.16 -7.11
C TYR A 76 -8.56 -4.89 -7.64
N ASP A 77 -9.24 -4.16 -6.77
CA ASP A 77 -9.50 -2.74 -6.99
C ASP A 77 -8.41 -1.92 -6.31
N ALA A 78 -7.74 -1.07 -7.08
CA ALA A 78 -6.77 -0.11 -6.58
C ALA A 78 -7.41 1.28 -6.58
N ILE A 79 -7.71 1.79 -5.39
CA ILE A 79 -8.31 3.12 -5.21
C ILE A 79 -7.22 4.08 -4.74
N THR A 80 -6.94 5.09 -5.56
CA THR A 80 -6.07 6.21 -5.17
C THR A 80 -6.91 7.24 -4.44
N ILE A 81 -6.47 7.63 -3.25
CA ILE A 81 -7.10 8.65 -2.41
C ILE A 81 -6.12 9.75 -2.04
N GLU A 82 -6.63 10.96 -1.82
CA GLU A 82 -5.97 12.03 -1.07
C GLU A 82 -6.56 12.05 0.33
N THR A 83 -5.74 11.83 1.36
CA THR A 83 -6.15 11.86 2.76
C THR A 83 -6.34 13.31 3.25
N SER A 84 -6.95 13.49 4.41
CA SER A 84 -7.24 14.83 4.97
C SER A 84 -6.00 15.68 5.29
N ASN A 85 -4.84 15.05 5.49
CA ASN A 85 -3.54 15.72 5.64
C ASN A 85 -2.83 15.98 4.29
N GLY A 86 -3.47 15.68 3.15
CA GLY A 86 -2.93 15.90 1.81
C GLY A 86 -1.98 14.81 1.30
N GLU A 87 -1.91 13.65 1.96
CA GLU A 87 -1.11 12.52 1.49
C GLU A 87 -1.86 11.75 0.40
N THR A 88 -1.18 11.39 -0.69
CA THR A 88 -1.74 10.47 -1.69
C THR A 88 -1.42 9.03 -1.32
N LYS A 89 -2.45 8.17 -1.25
CA LYS A 89 -2.32 6.74 -0.98
C LYS A 89 -3.03 5.91 -2.05
N VAL A 90 -2.55 4.71 -2.31
CA VAL A 90 -3.28 3.68 -3.05
C VAL A 90 -3.70 2.61 -2.06
N VAL A 91 -4.99 2.27 -2.08
CA VAL A 91 -5.58 1.22 -1.26
C VAL A 91 -6.01 0.07 -2.16
N TYR A 92 -5.57 -1.13 -1.84
CA TYR A 92 -5.88 -2.35 -2.59
C TYR A 92 -6.97 -3.16 -1.89
N PHE A 93 -8.03 -3.48 -2.62
CA PHE A 93 -9.11 -4.38 -2.21
C PHE A 93 -9.08 -5.64 -3.05
N LYS A 94 -9.05 -6.82 -2.44
CA LYS A 94 -9.09 -8.09 -3.17
C LYS A 94 -10.54 -8.43 -3.52
N MET A 95 -10.82 -8.47 -4.82
CA MET A 95 -12.16 -8.64 -5.37
C MET A 95 -12.38 -9.96 -6.12
N THR A 96 -11.38 -10.85 -6.07
CA THR A 96 -11.35 -12.12 -6.84
C THR A 96 -12.63 -12.95 -6.66
N SER A 97 -13.22 -12.95 -5.47
CA SER A 97 -14.40 -13.75 -5.14
C SER A 97 -15.74 -13.08 -5.41
N TRP A 98 -15.79 -11.87 -5.97
CA TRP A 98 -17.03 -11.11 -6.17
C TRP A 98 -17.04 -10.17 -7.38
N PHE A 99 -15.89 -10.00 -8.05
CA PHE A 99 -15.79 -9.24 -9.28
C PHE A 99 -16.61 -9.89 -10.42
N GLY A 100 -17.51 -9.11 -11.05
CA GLY A 100 -18.31 -9.55 -12.19
C GLY A 100 -19.49 -10.48 -11.88
N MET A 101 -19.74 -10.77 -10.60
CA MET A 101 -20.94 -11.48 -10.11
C MET A 101 -22.04 -10.53 -9.68
#